data_AF-A0A8K0QJ98-F1
#
_entry.id   AF-A0A8K0QJ98-F1
#
_cell.length_a   1.000
_cell.length_b   1.000
_cell.length_c   1.000
_cell.angle_alpha   90.00
_cell.angle_beta   90.00
_cell.angle_gamma   90.00
#
_symmetry.space_group_name_H-M   'P 1'
#
loop_
_entity.id
_entity.type
_entity.pdbx_description
1 polymer ?
#
loop_
_entity_poly.entity_id
_entity_poly.type
_entity_poly.pdbx_seq_one_letter_code
_entity_poly.pdbx_strand_id
1 'polypeptide(L)'
;MAPQINYSSSAEGTRPSSEPRPSSSVLLLSPQNQVLLLHRVQTSTSFASAHVFPGGNLDAFHDGTLPAVGSPDRHQDGLAYRLGAIRETFEETGILLAKKDGELVNLSIEERDVARKKIHANQTSFLDWLESLGAEPDTDGLVPFTRWITPAINIKRFTTQMYLYLLPLTRNQMPSEMLIPTPDNGVEHTAALFAPAQTFLSRASTNSIILFPPQAYLLRLVANIFSSTAASPEEGPLHLASQREKLLAFLSSVPTAETDKGKQHNTALIPWGDKVMSPHTLFVRKSDKRVVLALDKPGPELKDSGRGGDWSRVVLVNFGRGGPTNVEIRGREEILEEERESKTDEQKL
;
A
#
# COMPACT_ATOMS: atom_id res chain seq x y z
N MET A 1 -14.13 -15.14 -2.66
CA MET A 1 -14.74 -14.52 -3.86
C MET A 1 -14.12 -13.14 -4.14
N ALA A 2 -13.20 -13.08 -5.11
CA ALA A 2 -12.58 -11.82 -5.54
C ALA A 2 -13.60 -10.88 -6.19
N PRO A 3 -13.52 -9.55 -5.98
CA PRO A 3 -14.44 -8.59 -6.60
C PRO A 3 -14.20 -8.50 -8.11
N GLN A 4 -15.27 -8.67 -8.89
CA GLN A 4 -15.29 -8.31 -10.30
C GLN A 4 -15.14 -6.79 -10.43
N ILE A 5 -14.16 -6.37 -11.24
CA ILE A 5 -13.92 -4.97 -11.57
C ILE A 5 -14.46 -4.75 -12.98
N ASN A 6 -15.62 -4.10 -13.10
CA ASN A 6 -16.22 -3.72 -14.39
C ASN A 6 -15.97 -2.24 -14.64
N TYR A 7 -15.20 -1.92 -15.68
CA TYR A 7 -15.00 -0.57 -16.18
C TYR A 7 -15.61 -0.45 -17.58
N SER A 8 -16.95 -0.40 -17.68
CA SER A 8 -17.65 -0.02 -18.92
C SER A 8 -18.50 1.22 -18.65
N SER A 9 -18.28 2.28 -19.42
CA SER A 9 -19.11 3.48 -19.35
C SER A 9 -20.40 3.33 -20.18
N SER A 10 -21.54 3.43 -19.53
CA SER A 10 -22.76 4.00 -20.12
C SER A 10 -23.65 4.53 -19.00
N ALA A 11 -24.26 5.69 -19.26
CA ALA A 11 -24.95 6.53 -18.31
C ALA A 11 -26.31 5.98 -17.82
N GLU A 12 -26.78 6.61 -16.74
CA GLU A 12 -28.12 6.61 -16.14
C GLU A 12 -28.53 5.43 -15.24
N GLY A 13 -28.48 5.75 -13.93
CA GLY A 13 -28.86 4.89 -12.82
C GLY A 13 -27.89 5.10 -11.66
N THR A 14 -27.96 6.25 -10.98
CA THR A 14 -27.13 6.55 -9.80
C THR A 14 -27.51 5.60 -8.65
N ARG A 15 -26.96 4.39 -8.68
CA ARG A 15 -26.79 3.63 -7.43
C ARG A 15 -25.89 4.49 -6.54
N PRO A 16 -26.30 4.81 -5.31
CA PRO A 16 -25.40 5.49 -4.38
C PRO A 16 -24.13 4.65 -4.28
N SER A 17 -22.97 5.27 -4.54
CA SER A 17 -21.69 4.58 -4.44
C SER A 17 -21.56 4.00 -3.05
N SER A 18 -21.13 2.73 -2.94
CA SER A 18 -20.94 2.12 -1.63
C SER A 18 -19.92 2.93 -0.84
N GLU A 19 -20.23 3.13 0.43
CA GLU A 19 -19.36 3.84 1.34
C GLU A 19 -18.03 3.04 1.52
N PRO A 20 -16.85 3.68 1.39
CA PRO A 20 -15.56 2.99 1.56
C PRO A 20 -15.37 2.48 3.00
N ARG A 21 -14.98 1.22 3.15
CA ARG A 21 -14.64 0.65 4.47
C ARG A 21 -13.26 1.14 4.93
N PRO A 22 -13.07 1.50 6.21
CA PRO A 22 -11.77 1.90 6.71
C PRO A 22 -10.84 0.69 6.74
N SER A 23 -9.63 0.88 6.24
CA SER A 23 -8.58 -0.13 6.24
C SER A 23 -7.21 0.50 6.45
N SER A 24 -6.23 -0.33 6.81
CA SER A 24 -4.85 0.09 7.02
C SER A 24 -3.90 -0.94 6.43
N SER A 25 -2.72 -0.48 5.98
CA SER A 25 -1.72 -1.37 5.42
C SER A 25 -0.31 -0.82 5.63
N VAL A 26 0.68 -1.70 5.75
CA VAL A 26 2.04 -1.36 6.16
C VAL A 26 3.05 -1.79 5.11
N LEU A 27 3.77 -0.83 4.55
CA LEU A 27 5.06 -1.09 3.90
C LEU A 27 6.09 -1.36 4.98
N LEU A 28 6.28 -2.63 5.32
CA LEU A 28 7.25 -3.05 6.31
C LEU A 28 8.63 -3.21 5.66
N LEU A 29 9.60 -2.45 6.14
CA LEU A 29 10.99 -2.53 5.70
C LEU A 29 11.82 -3.38 6.65
N SER A 30 12.49 -4.39 6.10
CA SER A 30 13.47 -5.19 6.81
C SER A 30 14.71 -4.36 7.20
N PRO A 31 15.56 -4.87 8.09
CA PRO A 31 16.86 -4.28 8.39
C PRO A 31 17.73 -4.04 7.14
N GLN A 32 17.52 -4.82 6.07
CA GLN A 32 18.22 -4.69 4.79
C GLN A 32 17.46 -3.83 3.77
N ASN A 33 16.50 -3.00 4.21
CA ASN A 33 15.65 -2.15 3.36
C ASN A 33 14.87 -2.92 2.27
N GLN A 34 14.59 -4.20 2.52
CA GLN A 34 13.69 -5.00 1.68
C GLN A 34 12.25 -4.78 2.13
N VAL A 35 11.31 -4.80 1.19
CA VAL A 35 9.88 -4.62 1.45
C VAL A 35 9.22 -5.98 1.66
N LEU A 36 8.33 -6.09 2.64
CA LEU A 36 7.48 -7.26 2.80
C LEU A 36 6.28 -7.22 1.84
N LEU A 37 6.11 -8.27 1.04
CA LEU A 37 4.84 -8.54 0.36
C LEU A 37 4.31 -9.92 0.76
N LEU A 38 2.99 -10.01 0.84
CA LEU A 38 2.23 -11.23 1.06
C LEU A 38 1.61 -11.69 -0.25
N HIS A 39 1.63 -13.00 -0.48
CA HIS A 39 1.02 -13.64 -1.64
C HIS A 39 0.17 -14.83 -1.18
N ARG A 40 -1.14 -14.80 -1.43
CA ARG A 40 -2.00 -15.96 -1.18
C ARG A 40 -1.77 -17.00 -2.27
N VAL A 41 -1.20 -18.15 -1.96
CA VAL A 41 -1.04 -19.26 -2.88
C VAL A 41 -2.40 -19.94 -3.05
N GLN A 42 -3.06 -19.68 -4.18
CA GLN A 42 -4.20 -20.50 -4.58
C GLN A 42 -3.71 -21.88 -5.02
N THR A 43 -4.35 -22.94 -4.53
CA THR A 43 -4.11 -24.33 -4.97
C THR A 43 -4.75 -24.66 -6.33
N SER A 44 -5.51 -23.73 -6.94
CA SER A 44 -6.07 -23.90 -8.28
C SER A 44 -5.19 -23.27 -9.37
N THR A 45 -4.81 -24.09 -10.34
CA THR A 45 -3.77 -23.92 -11.37
C THR A 45 -4.07 -22.92 -12.50
N SER A 46 -4.59 -21.71 -12.23
CA SER A 46 -4.88 -20.78 -13.35
C SER A 46 -4.54 -19.30 -13.17
N PHE A 47 -4.07 -18.81 -12.02
CA PHE A 47 -3.71 -17.39 -11.90
C PHE A 47 -2.56 -17.13 -10.92
N ALA A 48 -1.64 -16.22 -11.28
CA ALA A 48 -0.71 -15.63 -10.32
C ALA A 48 -1.51 -14.78 -9.34
N SER A 49 -1.57 -15.17 -8.06
CA SER A 49 -2.32 -14.41 -7.07
C SER A 49 -1.63 -13.06 -6.78
N ALA A 50 -2.41 -12.06 -6.38
CA ALA A 50 -1.90 -10.70 -6.15
C ALA A 50 -0.92 -10.66 -4.97
N HIS A 51 0.13 -9.85 -5.11
CA HIS A 51 1.04 -9.52 -4.03
C HIS A 51 0.61 -8.20 -3.39
N VAL A 52 0.50 -8.19 -2.07
CA VAL A 52 0.00 -7.05 -1.29
C VAL A 52 0.88 -6.80 -0.08
N PHE A 53 0.88 -5.56 0.41
CA PHE A 53 1.41 -5.27 1.74
C PHE A 53 0.49 -5.89 2.81
N PRO A 54 1.01 -6.24 4.00
CA PRO A 54 0.18 -6.63 5.13
C PRO A 54 -0.86 -5.54 5.43
N GLY A 55 -2.09 -5.95 5.73
CA GLY A 55 -3.16 -5.00 6.03
C GLY A 55 -4.57 -5.52 5.75
N GLY A 56 -5.54 -4.85 6.36
CA GLY A 56 -6.93 -5.25 6.30
C GLY A 56 -7.89 -4.18 6.80
N ASN A 57 -9.13 -4.59 7.07
CA ASN A 57 -10.16 -3.67 7.55
C ASN A 57 -9.91 -3.36 9.02
N LEU A 58 -10.30 -2.17 9.45
CA LEU A 58 -10.37 -1.89 10.88
C LEU A 58 -11.54 -2.68 11.50
N ASP A 59 -11.35 -3.12 12.73
CA ASP A 59 -12.32 -3.84 13.53
C ASP A 59 -12.52 -3.16 14.89
N ALA A 60 -13.76 -2.88 15.29
CA ALA A 60 -14.02 -2.12 16.50
C ALA A 60 -13.69 -2.89 17.79
N PHE A 61 -13.75 -4.23 17.76
CA PHE A 61 -13.40 -5.07 18.90
C PHE A 61 -11.89 -5.06 19.17
N HIS A 62 -11.07 -4.96 18.12
CA HIS A 62 -9.61 -4.96 18.28
C HIS A 62 -8.97 -3.57 18.25
N ASP A 63 -9.48 -2.67 17.42
CA ASP A 63 -8.82 -1.41 17.05
C ASP A 63 -9.47 -0.19 17.74
N GLY A 64 -10.47 -0.43 18.59
CA GLY A 64 -11.18 0.60 19.36
C GLY A 64 -12.27 1.32 18.55
N THR A 65 -12.52 2.60 18.88
CA THR A 65 -13.62 3.35 18.26
C THR A 65 -13.29 3.71 16.81
N LEU A 66 -14.09 3.19 15.88
CA LEU A 66 -13.93 3.47 14.44
C LEU A 66 -14.61 4.81 14.07
N PRO A 67 -14.05 5.56 13.10
CA PRO A 67 -14.72 6.74 12.56
C PRO A 67 -16.09 6.41 11.95
N ALA A 68 -17.08 7.24 12.25
CA ALA A 68 -18.45 7.07 11.77
C ALA A 68 -18.53 7.12 10.24
N VAL A 69 -19.44 6.33 9.68
CA VAL A 69 -19.80 6.37 8.24
C VAL A 69 -20.19 7.79 7.84
N GLY A 70 -19.65 8.29 6.74
CA GLY A 70 -19.90 9.65 6.25
C GLY A 70 -19.16 10.77 7.00
N SER A 71 -18.42 10.47 8.08
CA SER A 71 -17.55 11.47 8.71
C SER A 71 -16.28 11.70 7.88
N PRO A 72 -15.82 12.96 7.70
CA PRO A 72 -14.51 13.25 7.10
C PRO A 72 -13.34 12.56 7.83
N ASP A 73 -13.48 12.27 9.13
CA ASP A 73 -12.46 11.60 9.95
C ASP A 73 -12.22 10.16 9.50
N ARG A 74 -13.19 9.57 8.79
CA ARG A 74 -13.04 8.26 8.14
C ARG A 74 -12.02 8.24 7.01
N HIS A 75 -11.52 9.40 6.62
CA HIS A 75 -10.47 9.53 5.63
C HIS A 75 -9.20 10.16 6.22
N GLN A 76 -9.09 10.24 7.54
CA GLN A 76 -7.94 10.80 8.24
C GLN A 76 -7.18 9.71 9.00
N ASP A 77 -5.87 9.90 9.15
CA ASP A 77 -5.05 9.09 10.05
C ASP A 77 -5.57 9.25 11.49
N GLY A 78 -5.43 8.20 12.30
CA GLY A 78 -5.89 8.19 13.68
C GLY A 78 -5.56 6.87 14.37
N LEU A 79 -5.79 6.83 15.69
CA LEU A 79 -5.40 5.70 16.53
C LEU A 79 -5.95 4.36 16.02
N ALA A 80 -7.23 4.29 15.65
CA ALA A 80 -7.83 3.06 15.13
C ALA A 80 -7.15 2.55 13.84
N TYR A 81 -6.70 3.44 12.96
CA TYR A 81 -5.94 3.05 11.76
C TYR A 81 -4.55 2.52 12.11
N ARG A 82 -3.90 3.11 13.13
CA ARG A 82 -2.56 2.68 13.58
C ARG A 82 -2.63 1.32 14.27
N LEU A 83 -3.65 1.10 15.11
CA LEU A 83 -3.92 -0.19 15.75
C LEU A 83 -4.24 -1.27 14.73
N GLY A 84 -5.16 -0.99 13.79
CA GLY A 84 -5.49 -1.92 12.72
C GLY A 84 -4.28 -2.28 11.85
N ALA A 85 -3.37 -1.33 11.61
CA ALA A 85 -2.14 -1.58 10.85
C ALA A 85 -1.23 -2.59 11.56
N ILE A 86 -1.05 -2.42 12.87
CA ILE A 86 -0.20 -3.29 13.70
C ILE A 86 -0.83 -4.67 13.87
N ARG A 87 -2.14 -4.73 14.17
CA ARG A 87 -2.90 -5.97 14.31
C ARG A 87 -2.86 -6.80 13.04
N GLU A 88 -3.25 -6.23 11.91
CA GLU A 88 -3.26 -6.93 10.62
C GLU A 88 -1.86 -7.42 10.24
N THR A 89 -0.82 -6.60 10.50
CA THR A 89 0.57 -7.03 10.29
C THR A 89 0.91 -8.26 11.11
N PHE A 90 0.46 -8.36 12.36
CA PHE A 90 0.68 -9.50 13.23
C PHE A 90 -0.17 -10.73 12.89
N GLU A 91 -1.42 -10.52 12.48
CA GLU A 91 -2.32 -11.62 12.09
C GLU A 91 -1.83 -12.28 10.80
N GLU A 92 -1.46 -11.51 9.79
CA GLU A 92 -1.08 -12.03 8.47
C GLU A 92 0.37 -12.53 8.44
N THR A 93 1.24 -11.91 9.23
CA THR A 93 2.68 -12.18 9.28
C THR A 93 2.97 -12.35 10.76
N GLY A 94 3.67 -13.33 11.31
CA GLY A 94 3.93 -13.35 12.77
C GLY A 94 4.82 -12.21 13.31
N ILE A 95 4.90 -11.04 12.67
CA ILE A 95 5.72 -9.90 13.05
C ILE A 95 4.88 -8.96 13.91
N LEU A 96 5.25 -8.87 15.19
CA LEU A 96 4.61 -7.99 16.14
C LEU A 96 5.30 -6.62 16.16
N LEU A 97 4.55 -5.56 15.87
CA LEU A 97 5.00 -4.17 15.95
C LEU A 97 4.51 -3.56 17.28
N ALA A 98 5.00 -4.12 18.38
CA ALA A 98 4.70 -3.67 19.74
C ALA A 98 5.99 -3.62 20.56
N LYS A 99 6.06 -2.69 21.49
CA LYS A 99 7.22 -2.46 22.35
C LYS A 99 6.95 -2.88 23.78
N LYS A 100 8.01 -3.32 24.46
CA LYS A 100 8.08 -3.50 25.90
C LYS A 100 9.42 -2.95 26.34
N ASP A 101 9.40 -2.04 27.32
CA ASP A 101 10.60 -1.38 27.83
C ASP A 101 11.42 -0.68 26.70
N GLY A 102 10.73 -0.12 25.71
CA GLY A 102 11.33 0.59 24.57
C GLY A 102 11.79 -0.30 23.40
N GLU A 103 11.82 -1.62 23.57
CA GLU A 103 12.30 -2.57 22.56
C GLU A 103 11.15 -3.36 21.93
N LEU A 104 11.29 -3.74 20.66
CA LEU A 104 10.28 -4.56 19.99
C LEU A 104 10.19 -5.95 20.63
N VAL A 105 8.97 -6.36 20.95
CA VAL A 105 8.69 -7.68 21.51
C VAL A 105 9.05 -8.76 20.49
N ASN A 106 9.83 -9.74 20.94
CA ASN A 106 10.11 -10.95 20.18
C ASN A 106 9.41 -12.14 20.85
N LEU A 107 8.54 -12.80 20.11
CA LEU A 107 7.79 -13.95 20.56
C LEU A 107 8.35 -15.23 19.93
N SER A 108 8.31 -16.35 20.65
CA SER A 108 8.57 -17.67 20.07
C SER A 108 7.57 -17.98 18.94
N ILE A 109 7.83 -19.02 18.13
CA ILE A 109 6.89 -19.44 17.08
C ILE A 109 5.56 -19.88 17.72
N GLU A 110 5.65 -20.62 18.81
CA GLU A 110 4.53 -21.21 19.53
C GLU A 110 3.63 -20.13 20.17
N GLU A 111 4.23 -19.14 20.85
CA GLU A 111 3.47 -18.02 21.44
C GLU A 111 2.74 -17.21 20.37
N ARG A 112 3.40 -16.97 19.22
CA ARG A 112 2.80 -16.26 18.09
C ARG A 112 1.61 -17.01 17.52
N ASP A 113 1.75 -18.30 17.25
CA ASP A 113 0.69 -19.09 16.65
C ASP A 113 -0.52 -19.25 17.57
N VAL A 114 -0.29 -19.41 18.88
CA VAL A 114 -1.37 -19.42 19.88
C VAL A 114 -2.08 -18.07 19.93
N ALA A 115 -1.34 -16.97 20.00
CA ALA A 115 -1.92 -15.63 20.03
C ALA A 115 -2.72 -15.31 18.76
N ARG A 116 -2.15 -15.57 17.57
CA ARG A 116 -2.82 -15.36 16.27
C ARG A 116 -4.14 -16.11 16.19
N LYS A 117 -4.19 -17.37 16.65
CA LYS A 117 -5.43 -18.16 16.68
C LYS A 117 -6.48 -17.55 17.61
N LYS A 118 -6.09 -17.10 18.82
CA LYS A 118 -7.02 -16.52 19.79
C LYS A 118 -7.58 -15.18 19.33
N ILE A 119 -6.72 -14.31 18.78
CA ILE A 119 -7.10 -12.99 18.25
C ILE A 119 -8.02 -13.17 17.05
N HIS A 120 -7.64 -14.01 16.07
CA HIS A 120 -8.46 -14.27 14.90
C HIS A 120 -9.84 -14.86 15.23
N ALA A 121 -9.93 -15.66 16.30
CA ALA A 121 -11.18 -16.23 16.79
C ALA A 121 -11.97 -15.28 17.73
N ASN A 122 -11.55 -14.03 17.89
CA ASN A 122 -12.13 -13.02 18.79
C ASN A 122 -12.27 -13.50 20.25
N GLN A 123 -11.37 -14.38 20.71
CA GLN A 123 -11.37 -14.86 22.10
C GLN A 123 -10.74 -13.86 23.07
N THR A 124 -9.87 -12.99 22.56
CA THR A 124 -9.24 -11.89 23.26
C THR A 124 -9.04 -10.75 22.26
N SER A 125 -9.22 -9.50 22.70
CA SER A 125 -8.91 -8.37 21.83
C SER A 125 -7.39 -8.26 21.64
N PHE A 126 -6.96 -7.58 20.57
CA PHE A 126 -5.53 -7.40 20.30
C PHE A 126 -4.86 -6.57 21.41
N LEU A 127 -5.57 -5.56 21.92
CA LEU A 127 -5.08 -4.67 22.98
C LEU A 127 -4.99 -5.38 24.33
N ASP A 128 -6.02 -6.14 24.73
CA ASP A 128 -5.98 -6.90 26.01
C ASP A 128 -4.85 -7.93 26.00
N TRP A 129 -4.61 -8.57 24.84
CA TRP A 129 -3.51 -9.49 24.69
C TRP A 129 -2.15 -8.78 24.84
N LEU A 130 -1.95 -7.62 24.20
CA LEU A 130 -0.72 -6.84 24.39
C LEU A 130 -0.51 -6.41 25.84
N GLU A 131 -1.58 -5.95 26.51
CA GLU A 131 -1.56 -5.59 27.92
C GLU A 131 -1.14 -6.78 28.79
N SER A 132 -1.62 -7.99 28.48
CA SER A 132 -1.21 -9.22 29.19
C SER A 132 0.28 -9.55 29.07
N LEU A 133 0.96 -9.03 28.04
CA LEU A 133 2.41 -9.14 27.85
C LEU A 133 3.19 -8.01 28.54
N GLY A 134 2.48 -7.00 29.05
CA GLY A 134 3.06 -5.71 29.48
C GLY A 134 3.66 -4.94 28.31
N ALA A 135 3.08 -5.08 27.11
CA ALA A 135 3.54 -4.45 25.89
C ALA A 135 2.51 -3.44 25.37
N GLU A 136 2.98 -2.48 24.58
CA GLU A 136 2.13 -1.47 23.95
C GLU A 136 2.34 -1.47 22.42
N PRO A 137 1.30 -1.18 21.62
CA PRO A 137 1.45 -1.10 20.18
C PRO A 137 2.39 0.05 19.79
N ASP A 138 3.33 -0.18 18.88
CA ASP A 138 4.30 0.84 18.45
C ASP A 138 3.68 1.79 17.39
N THR A 139 2.65 2.51 17.81
CA THR A 139 1.87 3.41 16.94
C THR A 139 2.71 4.58 16.44
N ASP A 140 3.68 5.07 17.21
CA ASP A 140 4.60 6.14 16.82
C ASP A 140 5.63 5.68 15.77
N GLY A 141 5.95 4.38 15.72
CA GLY A 141 6.82 3.81 14.70
C GLY A 141 6.18 3.78 13.29
N LEU A 142 4.86 3.95 13.19
CA LEU A 142 4.16 4.05 11.92
C LEU A 142 4.27 5.45 11.34
N VAL A 143 5.01 5.59 10.24
CA VAL A 143 5.11 6.83 9.49
C VAL A 143 3.98 6.88 8.46
N PRO A 144 3.04 7.86 8.52
CA PRO A 144 2.00 8.00 7.52
C PRO A 144 2.60 8.20 6.13
N PHE A 145 2.18 7.38 5.16
CA PHE A 145 2.70 7.45 3.80
C PHE A 145 1.69 8.02 2.81
N THR A 146 0.55 7.37 2.57
CA THR A 146 -0.49 7.88 1.66
C THR A 146 -1.83 7.29 2.05
N ARG A 147 -2.93 7.91 1.61
CA ARG A 147 -4.25 7.30 1.66
C ARG A 147 -4.76 6.95 0.27
N TRP A 148 -5.37 5.78 0.16
CA TRP A 148 -5.98 5.31 -1.08
C TRP A 148 -7.48 5.07 -0.89
N ILE A 149 -8.29 5.76 -1.69
CA ILE A 149 -9.74 5.53 -1.73
C ILE A 149 -10.07 4.77 -3.00
N THR A 150 -10.76 3.64 -2.85
CA THR A 150 -11.18 2.85 -4.00
C THR A 150 -12.15 3.67 -4.86
N PRO A 151 -11.97 3.75 -6.19
CA PRO A 151 -12.83 4.55 -7.05
C PRO A 151 -14.31 4.17 -6.94
N ALA A 152 -15.20 5.16 -7.00
CA ALA A 152 -16.65 5.03 -6.77
C ALA A 152 -17.39 4.05 -7.69
N ILE A 153 -16.80 3.74 -8.84
CA ILE A 153 -17.32 2.77 -9.80
C ILE A 153 -17.14 1.31 -9.36
N ASN A 154 -16.35 1.05 -8.31
CA ASN A 154 -16.19 -0.28 -7.74
C ASN A 154 -17.25 -0.56 -6.67
N ILE A 155 -17.75 -1.80 -6.61
CA ILE A 155 -18.75 -2.22 -5.61
C ILE A 155 -18.12 -2.36 -4.22
N LYS A 156 -16.94 -2.99 -4.13
CA LYS A 156 -16.19 -3.13 -2.87
C LYS A 156 -15.21 -1.97 -2.78
N ARG A 157 -15.40 -1.12 -1.79
CA ARG A 157 -14.60 0.10 -1.62
C ARG A 157 -13.94 0.13 -0.25
N PHE A 158 -12.76 0.73 -0.23
CA PHE A 158 -11.90 0.87 0.93
C PHE A 158 -11.31 2.27 0.95
N THR A 159 -11.07 2.78 2.16
CA THR A 159 -10.26 3.97 2.43
C THR A 159 -9.07 3.51 3.28
N THR A 160 -7.97 3.21 2.59
CA THR A 160 -6.80 2.58 3.18
C THR A 160 -5.76 3.62 3.56
N GLN A 161 -5.41 3.72 4.84
CA GLN A 161 -4.20 4.41 5.27
C GLN A 161 -2.99 3.50 5.06
N MET A 162 -2.04 3.96 4.24
CA MET A 162 -0.76 3.28 4.05
C MET A 162 0.26 3.89 5.00
N TYR A 163 0.99 3.04 5.70
CA TYR A 163 2.10 3.42 6.56
C TYR A 163 3.40 2.84 6.04
N LEU A 164 4.50 3.50 6.38
CA LEU A 164 5.83 2.91 6.35
C LEU A 164 6.20 2.51 7.79
N TYR A 165 6.78 1.33 7.95
CA TYR A 165 7.39 0.93 9.21
C TYR A 165 8.81 0.40 8.95
N LEU A 166 9.79 0.95 9.68
CA LEU A 166 11.21 0.66 9.53
C LEU A 166 11.66 -0.25 10.67
N LEU A 167 11.82 -1.55 10.44
CA LEU A 167 12.34 -2.44 11.48
C LEU A 167 13.76 -2.00 11.87
N PRO A 168 14.15 -2.06 13.16
CA PRO A 168 15.48 -1.66 13.60
C PRO A 168 16.58 -2.35 12.78
N LEU A 169 17.61 -1.60 12.38
CA LEU A 169 18.75 -2.14 11.62
C LEU A 169 19.50 -3.23 12.40
N THR A 170 19.39 -3.22 13.72
CA THR A 170 19.98 -4.18 14.65
C THR A 170 19.20 -5.49 14.76
N ARG A 171 18.01 -5.60 14.16
CA ARG A 171 17.18 -6.81 14.24
C ARG A 171 17.79 -7.91 13.37
N ASN A 172 18.15 -9.03 13.97
CA ASN A 172 18.81 -10.14 13.28
C ASN A 172 17.86 -11.29 12.90
N GLN A 173 16.65 -11.32 13.47
CA GLN A 173 15.66 -12.37 13.24
C GLN A 173 14.42 -11.81 12.57
N MET A 174 14.15 -12.32 11.37
CA MET A 174 12.92 -12.13 10.63
C MET A 174 12.37 -13.49 10.27
N PRO A 175 11.06 -13.74 10.47
CA PRO A 175 10.46 -14.96 9.95
C PRO A 175 10.49 -14.94 8.42
N SER A 176 11.18 -15.92 7.84
CA SER A 176 11.43 -16.01 6.39
C SER A 176 10.25 -16.61 5.61
N GLU A 177 9.44 -17.43 6.27
CA GLU A 177 8.22 -18.03 5.73
C GLU A 177 7.17 -18.10 6.85
N MET A 178 5.92 -17.81 6.49
CA MET A 178 4.82 -17.72 7.43
C MET A 178 3.66 -18.57 6.91
N LEU A 179 3.13 -19.49 7.73
CA LEU A 179 1.87 -20.15 7.44
C LEU A 179 0.73 -19.34 8.09
N ILE A 180 -0.32 -19.06 7.34
CA ILE A 180 -1.55 -18.45 7.86
C ILE A 180 -2.60 -19.57 7.94
N PRO A 181 -3.12 -19.91 9.13
CA PRO A 181 -4.28 -20.78 9.26
C PRO A 181 -5.51 -20.09 8.66
N THR A 182 -6.33 -20.81 7.88
CA THR A 182 -7.62 -20.25 7.44
C THR A 182 -8.74 -20.49 8.46
N PRO A 183 -9.83 -19.70 8.39
CA PRO A 183 -10.98 -19.82 9.29
C PRO A 183 -11.65 -21.22 9.33
N ASP A 184 -11.39 -22.07 8.34
CA ASP A 184 -11.96 -23.41 8.16
C ASP A 184 -10.99 -24.55 8.55
N ASN A 185 -9.93 -24.26 9.32
CA ASN A 185 -8.82 -25.20 9.60
C ASN A 185 -8.08 -25.69 8.34
N GLY A 186 -8.27 -25.04 7.19
CA GLY A 186 -7.39 -25.17 6.05
C GLY A 186 -6.04 -24.48 6.29
N VAL A 187 -5.06 -24.80 5.44
CA VAL A 187 -3.84 -24.02 5.29
C VAL A 187 -3.92 -23.34 3.92
N GLU A 188 -4.37 -22.09 3.86
CA GLU A 188 -4.04 -21.26 2.70
C GLU A 188 -2.58 -20.85 2.87
N HIS A 189 -1.69 -21.40 2.05
CA HIS A 189 -0.31 -20.97 2.03
C HIS A 189 -0.30 -19.48 1.64
N THR A 190 0.02 -18.59 2.56
CA THR A 190 0.33 -17.20 2.20
C THR A 190 1.82 -17.04 2.33
N ALA A 191 2.53 -16.95 1.20
CA ALA A 191 3.96 -16.72 1.22
C ALA A 191 4.22 -15.25 1.58
N ALA A 192 4.93 -15.04 2.69
CA ALA A 192 5.47 -13.75 3.07
C ALA A 192 6.90 -13.65 2.54
N LEU A 193 7.20 -12.65 1.70
CA LEU A 193 8.52 -12.49 1.09
C LEU A 193 9.05 -11.08 1.32
N PHE A 194 10.24 -11.01 1.90
CA PHE A 194 11.07 -9.81 1.84
C PHE A 194 11.91 -9.81 0.56
N ALA A 195 11.82 -8.73 -0.21
CA ALA A 195 12.73 -8.49 -1.33
C ALA A 195 12.90 -6.98 -1.57
N PRO A 196 13.97 -6.54 -2.26
CA PRO A 196 14.08 -5.15 -2.70
C PRO A 196 12.84 -4.73 -3.51
N ALA A 197 12.38 -3.49 -3.33
CA ALA A 197 11.20 -3.00 -4.03
C ALA A 197 11.30 -3.16 -5.56
N GLN A 198 12.49 -2.92 -6.12
CA GLN A 198 12.76 -3.09 -7.55
C GLN A 198 12.61 -4.54 -8.02
N THR A 199 12.88 -5.54 -7.17
CA THR A 199 12.67 -6.95 -7.51
C THR A 199 11.20 -7.26 -7.78
N PHE A 200 10.29 -6.74 -6.95
CA PHE A 200 8.85 -6.91 -7.17
C PHE A 200 8.36 -6.16 -8.42
N LEU A 201 8.86 -4.95 -8.66
CA LEU A 201 8.53 -4.19 -9.87
C LEU A 201 9.00 -4.91 -11.13
N SER A 202 10.21 -5.47 -11.13
CA SER A 202 10.73 -6.26 -12.26
C SER A 202 9.87 -7.52 -12.48
N ARG A 203 9.48 -8.23 -11.42
CA ARG A 203 8.59 -9.40 -11.50
C ARG A 203 7.20 -9.04 -12.04
N ALA A 204 6.65 -7.89 -11.66
CA ALA A 204 5.37 -7.41 -12.18
C ALA A 204 5.47 -7.01 -13.65
N SER A 205 6.60 -6.41 -14.08
CA SER A 205 6.82 -6.04 -15.48
C SER A 205 6.89 -7.24 -16.43
N THR A 206 7.34 -8.39 -15.93
CA THR A 206 7.34 -9.66 -16.67
C THR A 206 6.06 -10.47 -16.46
N ASN A 207 5.04 -9.90 -15.80
CA ASN A 207 3.77 -10.56 -15.44
C ASN A 207 3.93 -11.84 -14.60
N SER A 208 5.06 -11.99 -13.89
CA SER A 208 5.29 -13.13 -12.98
C SER A 208 4.56 -12.97 -11.63
N ILE A 209 4.21 -11.74 -11.26
CA ILE A 209 3.36 -11.43 -10.12
C ILE A 209 2.34 -10.35 -10.51
N ILE A 210 1.23 -10.29 -9.78
CA ILE A 210 0.25 -9.22 -9.94
C ILE A 210 0.46 -8.19 -8.82
N LEU A 211 0.63 -6.92 -9.20
CA LEU A 211 0.60 -5.77 -8.29
C LEU A 211 -0.56 -4.86 -8.67
N PHE A 212 -1.40 -4.51 -7.71
CA PHE A 212 -2.39 -3.46 -7.93
C PHE A 212 -1.73 -2.07 -7.94
N PRO A 213 -2.40 -1.04 -8.51
CA PRO A 213 -1.83 0.30 -8.62
C PRO A 213 -1.24 0.87 -7.32
N PRO A 214 -1.87 0.75 -6.14
CA PRO A 214 -1.27 1.24 -4.89
C PRO A 214 0.08 0.59 -4.59
N GLN A 215 0.17 -0.73 -4.72
CA GLN A 215 1.38 -1.50 -4.43
C GLN A 215 2.50 -1.15 -5.40
N ALA A 216 2.23 -1.17 -6.70
CA ALA A 216 3.23 -0.83 -7.72
C ALA A 216 3.71 0.61 -7.56
N TYR A 217 2.81 1.54 -7.26
CA TYR A 217 3.14 2.95 -7.09
C TYR A 217 4.03 3.20 -5.87
N LEU A 218 3.66 2.69 -4.70
CA LEU A 218 4.44 2.89 -3.48
C LEU A 218 5.79 2.15 -3.54
N LEU A 219 5.83 0.95 -4.15
CA LEU A 219 7.09 0.27 -4.44
C LEU A 219 7.99 1.09 -5.36
N ARG A 220 7.44 1.75 -6.39
CA ARG A 220 8.22 2.61 -7.29
C ARG A 220 8.83 3.79 -6.54
N LEU A 221 8.08 4.46 -5.68
CA LEU A 221 8.60 5.58 -4.88
C LEU A 221 9.76 5.12 -3.98
N VAL A 222 9.59 4.02 -3.25
CA VAL A 222 10.64 3.45 -2.39
C VAL A 222 11.85 2.99 -3.21
N ALA A 223 11.61 2.31 -4.34
CA ALA A 223 12.67 1.81 -5.21
C ALA A 223 13.55 2.94 -5.75
N ASN A 224 12.97 4.08 -6.12
CA ASN A 224 13.73 5.23 -6.63
C ASN A 224 14.68 5.82 -5.57
N ILE A 225 14.31 5.80 -4.29
CA ILE A 225 15.18 6.26 -3.21
C ILE A 225 16.31 5.25 -2.98
N PHE A 226 15.98 3.96 -2.92
CA PHE A 226 16.96 2.90 -2.61
C PHE A 226 17.84 2.51 -3.80
N SER A 227 17.45 2.76 -5.05
CA SER A 227 18.27 2.50 -6.24
C SER A 227 19.37 3.53 -6.46
N SER A 228 19.32 4.69 -5.78
CA SER A 228 20.15 5.86 -6.08
C SER A 228 21.62 5.75 -5.66
N THR A 229 22.04 4.69 -4.96
CA THR A 229 23.41 4.53 -4.48
C THR A 229 23.77 3.05 -4.38
N ALA A 230 24.76 2.58 -5.14
CA ALA A 230 25.39 1.28 -4.88
C ALA A 230 26.44 1.47 -3.78
N ALA A 231 26.32 0.74 -2.67
CA ALA A 231 27.34 0.73 -1.62
C ALA A 231 28.36 -0.38 -1.85
N SER A 232 29.58 -0.17 -1.37
CA SER A 232 30.50 -1.28 -1.13
C SER A 232 29.98 -2.17 0.02
N PRO A 233 30.33 -3.47 0.08
CA PRO A 233 29.90 -4.37 1.16
C PRO A 233 30.32 -3.90 2.57
N GLU A 234 31.40 -3.13 2.69
CA GLU A 234 31.93 -2.63 3.98
C GLU A 234 31.13 -1.43 4.53
N GLU A 235 30.35 -0.74 3.70
CA GLU A 235 29.54 0.43 4.09
C GLU A 235 28.08 0.08 4.41
N GLY A 236 27.74 -1.22 4.43
CA GLY A 236 26.36 -1.73 4.45
C GLY A 236 25.43 -1.05 5.48
N PRO A 237 25.73 -1.07 6.80
CA PRO A 237 24.84 -0.49 7.80
C PRO A 237 24.65 1.03 7.70
N LEU A 238 25.74 1.78 7.45
CA LEU A 238 25.67 3.25 7.29
C LEU A 238 24.91 3.62 6.02
N HIS A 239 25.08 2.84 4.95
CA HIS A 239 24.35 3.02 3.72
C HIS A 239 22.84 2.77 3.90
N LEU A 240 22.47 1.68 4.58
CA LEU A 240 21.08 1.36 4.88
C LEU A 240 20.42 2.45 5.73
N ALA A 241 21.15 3.00 6.71
CA ALA A 241 20.69 4.14 7.50
C ALA A 241 20.48 5.40 6.64
N SER A 242 21.47 5.76 5.81
CA SER A 242 21.36 6.92 4.91
C SER A 242 20.19 6.81 3.93
N GLN A 243 19.93 5.61 3.39
CA GLN A 243 18.76 5.36 2.55
C GLN A 243 17.44 5.61 3.30
N ARG A 244 17.35 5.20 4.57
CA ARG A 244 16.17 5.44 5.41
C ARG A 244 15.99 6.91 5.72
N GLU A 245 17.07 7.64 6.02
CA GLU A 245 17.03 9.09 6.21
C GLU A 245 16.52 9.81 4.95
N LYS A 246 17.03 9.45 3.77
CA LYS A 246 16.54 9.99 2.49
C LYS A 246 15.07 9.69 2.26
N LEU A 247 14.61 8.48 2.61
CA LEU A 247 13.20 8.10 2.48
C LEU A 247 12.32 8.95 3.42
N LEU A 248 12.69 9.10 4.68
CA LEU A 248 11.94 9.93 5.64
C LEU A 248 11.95 11.42 5.25
N ALA A 249 13.08 11.93 4.75
CA ALA A 249 13.17 13.28 4.22
C ALA A 249 12.27 13.44 2.98
N PHE A 250 12.24 12.47 2.07
CA PHE A 250 11.33 12.47 0.92
C PHE A 250 9.86 12.54 1.34
N LEU A 251 9.45 11.77 2.36
CA LEU A 251 8.07 11.75 2.85
C LEU A 251 7.62 13.09 3.47
N SER A 252 8.54 13.82 4.08
CA SER A 252 8.28 15.11 4.74
C SER A 252 8.49 16.32 3.82
N SER A 253 9.10 16.14 2.65
CA SER A 253 9.44 17.24 1.74
C SER A 253 8.26 17.71 0.90
N VAL A 254 8.11 19.03 0.79
CA VAL A 254 7.26 19.71 -0.19
C VAL A 254 8.07 20.80 -0.91
N PRO A 255 7.80 21.08 -2.19
CA PRO A 255 6.81 20.44 -3.05
C PRO A 255 7.16 18.99 -3.40
N THR A 256 6.14 18.12 -3.50
CA THR A 256 6.30 16.69 -3.85
C THR A 256 6.52 16.45 -5.35
N ALA A 257 6.51 17.52 -6.13
CA ALA A 257 6.70 17.54 -7.58
C ALA A 257 8.09 18.09 -7.91
N GLU A 258 8.75 17.47 -8.89
CA GLU A 258 10.11 17.84 -9.30
C GLU A 258 10.11 18.90 -10.42
N THR A 259 9.15 18.81 -11.34
CA THR A 259 9.00 19.71 -12.49
C THR A 259 8.36 21.04 -12.09
N ASP A 260 8.67 22.12 -12.81
CA ASP A 260 8.12 23.45 -12.51
C ASP A 260 6.60 23.51 -12.65
N LYS A 261 6.05 22.85 -13.68
CA LYS A 261 4.60 22.74 -13.87
C LYS A 261 3.95 21.92 -12.77
N GLY A 262 4.58 20.83 -12.34
CA GLY A 262 4.09 20.02 -11.22
C GLY A 262 4.08 20.80 -9.92
N LYS A 263 5.12 21.59 -9.64
CA LYS A 263 5.21 22.44 -8.43
C LYS A 263 4.13 23.51 -8.35
N GLN A 264 3.60 23.96 -9.49
CA GLN A 264 2.48 24.91 -9.55
C GLN A 264 1.13 24.27 -9.21
N HIS A 265 1.02 22.94 -9.26
CA HIS A 265 -0.23 22.26 -8.91
C HIS A 265 -0.46 22.33 -7.39
N ASN A 266 -1.68 22.64 -6.97
CA ASN A 266 -2.03 22.82 -5.55
C ASN A 266 -1.70 21.59 -4.68
N THR A 267 -1.83 20.38 -5.23
CA THR A 267 -1.52 19.14 -4.50
C THR A 267 -0.02 18.86 -4.33
N ALA A 268 0.86 19.63 -4.96
CA ALA A 268 2.31 19.50 -4.77
C ALA A 268 2.75 19.93 -3.37
N LEU A 269 2.00 20.82 -2.72
CA LEU A 269 2.28 21.28 -1.35
C LEU A 269 1.63 20.40 -0.26
N ILE A 270 0.96 19.32 -0.65
CA ILE A 270 0.41 18.33 0.30
C ILE A 270 1.50 17.31 0.62
N PRO A 271 1.96 17.20 1.89
CA PRO A 271 2.92 16.19 2.32
C PRO A 271 2.43 14.78 2.00
N TRP A 272 3.34 13.82 1.84
CA TRP A 272 2.98 12.46 1.42
C TRP A 272 1.93 11.84 2.33
N GLY A 273 2.15 11.87 3.65
CA GLY A 273 1.24 11.29 4.65
C GLY A 273 -0.21 11.76 4.55
N ASP A 274 -0.42 12.98 4.04
CA ASP A 274 -1.74 13.61 3.89
C ASP A 274 -2.35 13.44 2.50
N LYS A 275 -1.58 12.96 1.52
CA LYS A 275 -2.07 12.73 0.16
C LYS A 275 -3.17 11.68 0.15
N VAL A 276 -4.23 11.97 -0.60
CA VAL A 276 -5.33 11.03 -0.84
C VAL A 276 -5.48 10.78 -2.33
N MET A 277 -5.42 9.52 -2.72
CA MET A 277 -5.45 9.08 -4.11
C MET A 277 -6.66 8.18 -4.35
N SER A 278 -7.56 8.62 -5.23
CA SER A 278 -8.59 7.80 -5.85
C SER A 278 -8.31 7.78 -7.36
N PRO A 279 -7.72 6.70 -7.90
CA PRO A 279 -7.37 6.61 -9.30
C PRO A 279 -8.56 6.89 -10.22
N HIS A 280 -8.36 7.72 -11.24
CA HIS A 280 -9.36 7.97 -12.27
C HIS A 280 -8.72 7.94 -13.64
N THR A 281 -9.46 7.47 -14.64
CA THR A 281 -8.97 7.43 -16.02
C THR A 281 -8.71 8.84 -16.52
N LEU A 282 -7.47 9.09 -16.96
CA LEU A 282 -7.09 10.31 -17.65
C LEU A 282 -7.37 10.17 -19.15
N PHE A 283 -6.90 9.08 -19.76
CA PHE A 283 -7.20 8.65 -21.13
C PHE A 283 -6.75 7.19 -21.35
N VAL A 284 -7.05 6.63 -22.52
CA VAL A 284 -6.50 5.35 -22.99
C VAL A 284 -5.46 5.68 -24.06
N ARG A 285 -4.23 5.18 -23.89
CA ARG A 285 -3.13 5.44 -24.84
C ARG A 285 -3.45 4.88 -26.21
N LYS A 286 -3.13 5.64 -27.26
CA LYS A 286 -3.32 5.15 -28.63
C LYS A 286 -2.32 4.08 -29.02
N SER A 287 -1.07 4.24 -28.59
CA SER A 287 0.09 3.42 -28.99
C SER A 287 0.00 1.97 -28.52
N ASP A 288 -0.40 1.75 -27.26
CA ASP A 288 -0.38 0.42 -26.63
C ASP A 288 -1.71 0.03 -25.95
N LYS A 289 -2.74 0.87 -26.09
CA LYS A 289 -4.09 0.68 -25.51
C LYS A 289 -4.14 0.58 -23.98
N ARG A 290 -3.06 0.89 -23.27
CA ARG A 290 -3.07 0.93 -21.80
C ARG A 290 -3.93 2.09 -21.30
N VAL A 291 -4.61 1.86 -20.18
CA VAL A 291 -5.32 2.91 -19.47
C VAL A 291 -4.31 3.74 -18.68
N VAL A 292 -4.36 5.06 -18.83
CA VAL A 292 -3.58 6.01 -18.02
C VAL A 292 -4.46 6.49 -16.87
N LEU A 293 -4.07 6.17 -15.64
CA LEU A 293 -4.74 6.59 -14.42
C LEU A 293 -4.01 7.79 -13.81
N ALA A 294 -4.79 8.83 -13.55
CA ALA A 294 -4.39 9.99 -12.78
C ALA A 294 -4.63 9.77 -11.28
N LEU A 295 -3.74 10.31 -10.43
CA LEU A 295 -3.74 10.11 -8.98
C LEU A 295 -3.96 11.38 -8.17
N ASP A 296 -4.26 12.52 -8.80
CA ASP A 296 -4.35 13.83 -8.16
C ASP A 296 -5.62 14.06 -7.31
N LYS A 297 -6.66 13.24 -7.48
CA LYS A 297 -7.97 13.47 -6.84
C LYS A 297 -8.22 12.51 -5.67
N PRO A 298 -8.88 12.97 -4.58
CA PRO A 298 -9.10 12.16 -3.39
C PRO A 298 -10.32 11.24 -3.48
N GLY A 299 -11.17 11.40 -4.49
CA GLY A 299 -12.47 10.70 -4.62
C GLY A 299 -13.65 11.59 -4.24
N PRO A 300 -14.89 11.15 -4.45
CA PRO A 300 -16.08 11.94 -4.15
C PRO A 300 -16.28 12.23 -2.66
N GLU A 301 -15.77 11.37 -1.78
CA GLU A 301 -15.90 11.49 -0.31
C GLU A 301 -15.22 12.76 0.25
N LEU A 302 -14.18 13.22 -0.44
CA LEU A 302 -13.34 14.34 -0.03
C LEU A 302 -13.34 15.43 -1.09
N LYS A 303 -14.38 15.46 -1.94
CA LYS A 303 -14.57 16.54 -2.90
C LYS A 303 -14.60 17.87 -2.15
N ASP A 304 -13.91 18.87 -2.67
CA ASP A 304 -13.86 20.24 -2.13
C ASP A 304 -13.23 20.36 -0.73
N SER A 305 -12.65 19.29 -0.18
CA SER A 305 -11.93 19.30 1.11
C SER A 305 -10.55 19.96 1.07
N GLY A 306 -10.08 20.36 -0.12
CA GLY A 306 -8.70 20.82 -0.35
C GLY A 306 -7.66 19.69 -0.39
N ARG A 307 -8.05 18.44 -0.12
CA ARG A 307 -7.16 17.28 -0.19
C ARG A 307 -6.99 16.78 -1.62
N GLY A 308 -5.87 16.11 -1.88
CA GLY A 308 -5.57 15.52 -3.18
C GLY A 308 -4.33 14.64 -3.13
N GLY A 309 -4.02 14.05 -4.27
CA GLY A 309 -2.94 13.07 -4.40
C GLY A 309 -1.74 13.57 -5.19
N ASP A 310 -1.05 12.66 -5.88
CA ASP A 310 0.12 13.02 -6.68
C ASP A 310 -0.31 13.41 -8.10
N TRP A 311 -0.07 14.67 -8.45
CA TRP A 311 -0.31 15.14 -9.82
C TRP A 311 0.84 14.75 -10.76
N SER A 312 2.07 14.64 -10.25
CA SER A 312 3.28 14.55 -11.08
C SER A 312 3.40 13.22 -11.80
N ARG A 313 2.77 12.16 -11.28
CA ARG A 313 2.90 10.79 -11.77
C ARG A 313 1.54 10.20 -12.13
N VAL A 314 1.56 9.30 -13.10
CA VAL A 314 0.40 8.52 -13.56
C VAL A 314 0.72 7.02 -13.50
N VAL A 315 -0.34 6.20 -13.46
CA VAL A 315 -0.21 4.74 -13.56
C VAL A 315 -0.73 4.28 -14.92
N LEU A 316 0.11 3.61 -15.70
CA LEU A 316 -0.29 2.94 -16.93
C LEU A 316 -0.60 1.48 -16.58
N VAL A 317 -1.73 0.96 -17.06
CA VAL A 317 -2.17 -0.40 -16.71
C VAL A 317 -3.06 -1.00 -17.78
N ASN A 318 -2.94 -2.32 -17.97
CA ASN A 318 -3.91 -3.14 -18.67
C ASN A 318 -4.88 -3.75 -17.66
N PHE A 319 -6.19 -3.57 -17.88
CA PHE A 319 -7.21 -4.26 -17.10
C PHE A 319 -7.69 -5.50 -17.85
N GLY A 320 -7.50 -6.67 -17.24
CA GLY A 320 -7.99 -7.94 -17.76
C GLY A 320 -8.77 -8.72 -16.71
N ARG A 321 -9.41 -9.83 -17.12
CA ARG A 321 -10.17 -10.71 -16.22
C ARG A 321 -9.34 -11.28 -15.07
N GLY A 322 -8.02 -11.42 -15.26
CA GLY A 322 -7.08 -11.89 -14.25
C GLY A 322 -6.55 -10.83 -13.30
N GLY A 323 -6.96 -9.55 -13.43
CA GLY A 323 -6.41 -8.44 -12.68
C GLY A 323 -5.55 -7.50 -13.54
N PRO A 324 -4.89 -6.52 -12.91
CA PRO A 324 -4.03 -5.56 -13.60
C PRO A 324 -2.73 -6.22 -14.08
N THR A 325 -2.32 -5.90 -15.31
CA THR A 325 -1.04 -6.32 -15.90
C THR A 325 -0.32 -5.13 -16.52
N ASN A 326 0.99 -5.29 -16.79
CA ASN A 326 1.84 -4.24 -17.35
C ASN A 326 1.73 -2.89 -16.60
N VAL A 327 1.66 -2.96 -15.27
CA VAL A 327 1.54 -1.78 -14.41
C VAL A 327 2.86 -1.02 -14.41
N GLU A 328 2.82 0.24 -14.84
CA GLU A 328 3.99 1.11 -14.94
C GLU A 328 3.66 2.49 -14.36
N ILE A 329 4.64 3.11 -13.69
CA ILE A 329 4.48 4.44 -13.09
C ILE A 329 5.44 5.38 -13.82
N ARG A 330 4.89 6.45 -14.39
CA ARG A 330 5.60 7.41 -15.25
C ARG A 330 5.23 8.84 -14.92
N GLY A 331 6.04 9.79 -15.40
CA GLY A 331 5.74 11.21 -15.29
C GLY A 331 4.49 11.57 -16.09
N ARG A 332 3.57 12.34 -15.48
CA ARG A 332 2.35 12.79 -16.16
C ARG A 332 2.69 13.58 -17.42
N GLU A 333 3.62 14.52 -17.31
CA GLU A 333 3.98 15.43 -18.41
C GLU A 333 4.60 14.70 -19.59
N GLU A 334 5.52 13.77 -19.30
CA GLU A 334 6.15 12.89 -20.28
C GLU A 334 5.09 12.11 -21.08
N ILE A 335 4.15 11.45 -20.40
CA ILE A 335 3.10 10.65 -21.05
C ILE A 335 2.13 11.52 -21.87
N LEU A 336 1.88 12.76 -21.45
CA LEU A 336 1.07 13.71 -22.23
C LEU A 336 1.80 14.28 -23.45
N GLU A 337 3.14 14.37 -23.42
CA GLU A 337 3.97 14.72 -24.58
C GLU A 337 3.93 13.58 -25.61
N GLU A 338 4.22 12.34 -25.20
CA GLU A 338 4.19 11.14 -26.06
C GLU A 338 2.83 10.96 -26.79
N GLU A 339 1.71 11.22 -26.08
CA GLU A 339 0.36 11.13 -26.65
C GLU A 339 0.03 12.31 -27.61
N ARG A 340 0.70 13.46 -27.48
CA ARG A 340 0.54 14.60 -28.42
C ARG A 340 1.34 14.39 -29.69
N GLU A 341 2.58 13.89 -29.57
CA GLU A 341 3.45 13.61 -30.70
C GLU A 341 2.85 12.54 -31.62
N SER A 342 2.37 11.43 -31.05
CA SER A 342 1.70 10.36 -31.81
C SER A 342 0.46 10.83 -32.59
N LYS A 343 -0.30 11.80 -32.07
CA LYS A 343 -1.44 12.41 -32.80
C LYS A 343 -0.99 13.24 -34.00
N THR A 344 0.17 13.90 -33.88
CA THR A 344 0.72 14.75 -34.94
C THR A 344 1.24 13.90 -36.09
N ASP A 345 1.82 12.74 -35.78
CA ASP A 345 2.29 11.79 -36.81
C ASP A 345 1.11 11.12 -37.53
N GLU A 346 0.04 10.74 -36.83
CA GLU A 346 -1.19 10.21 -37.45
C GLU A 346 -1.88 11.21 -38.40
N GLN A 347 -1.70 12.52 -38.20
CA GLN A 347 -2.29 13.55 -39.06
C GLN A 347 -1.43 13.89 -40.30
N LYS A 348 -0.18 13.43 -40.33
CA LYS A 348 0.76 13.65 -41.44
C LYS A 348 0.81 12.46 -42.41
N LEU A 349 0.32 11.29 -42.01
CA LEU A 349 0.02 10.15 -42.87
C LEU A 349 -1.39 10.28 -43.46
#